data_AF-A0A8W7PVX1-F1
#
_entry.id   AF-A0A8W7PVX1-F1
#
_cell.length_a   1.000
_cell.length_b   1.000
_cell.length_c   1.000
_cell.angle_alpha   90.00
_cell.angle_beta   90.00
_cell.angle_gamma   90.00
#
_symmetry.space_group_name_H-M   'P 1'
#
loop_
_entity.id
_entity.type
_entity.pdbx_description
1 polymer ?
#
loop_
_entity_poly.entity_id
_entity_poly.type
_entity_poly.pdbx_seq_one_letter_code
_entity_poly.pdbx_strand_id
1 'polypeptide(L)'
;MSSKIEEAQEHIRQAEKCLKTSLLKWRPDFDNAAEEYNKAATCFRNAKSLDQCRDCLMKSADCHRQNRALFHAAKCLDQAILICKEMNNLGDIRKLAERACNLYQQHGSPESGATVLDKAAKILEQTHPEDALQLYKQAVDVVTIEDSTRQGAEYASKVARIMVKLGMYDQAADAIRREIGLHQQVGSEGAIGRLAVALVLVQLARGDYVAAEKAFKEWGNCCDAAEVQTLESLLQAYDDEDPELAQRALSSPFIRHMDVEYARLARDLPLPKGVSIAPKANVIENAAASYVSPNSGAAGDAAAKPAAGPAGGDDEDEGGLC
;
A
#
# COMPACT_ATOMS: atom_id res chain seq x y z
N MET A 1 -38.65 11.22 16.52
CA MET A 1 -38.30 11.00 15.10
C MET A 1 -39.30 11.69 14.15
N SER A 2 -40.62 11.50 14.31
CA SER A 2 -41.64 12.15 13.44
C SER A 2 -41.51 13.68 13.34
N SER A 3 -41.37 14.37 14.48
CA SER A 3 -41.31 15.85 14.50
C SER A 3 -40.15 16.44 13.67
N LYS A 4 -38.98 15.78 13.61
CA LYS A 4 -37.86 16.26 12.79
C LYS A 4 -38.04 16.00 11.30
N ILE A 5 -38.77 14.95 10.94
CA ILE A 5 -39.15 14.67 9.55
C ILE A 5 -40.17 15.71 9.07
N GLU A 6 -41.16 16.04 9.91
CA GLU A 6 -42.16 17.07 9.62
C GLU A 6 -41.52 18.46 9.46
N GLU A 7 -40.58 18.82 10.34
CA GLU A 7 -39.79 20.06 10.24
C GLU A 7 -38.97 20.09 8.94
N ALA A 8 -38.34 18.98 8.56
CA ALA A 8 -37.61 18.88 7.29
C ALA A 8 -38.51 19.05 6.07
N GLN A 9 -39.72 18.47 6.09
CA GLN A 9 -40.70 18.62 5.03
C GLN A 9 -41.20 20.07 4.90
N GLU A 10 -41.35 20.77 6.02
CA GLU A 10 -41.72 22.19 6.00
C GLU A 10 -40.62 23.04 5.35
N HIS A 11 -39.36 22.81 5.71
CA HIS A 11 -38.22 23.45 5.04
C HIS A 11 -38.18 23.14 3.53
N ILE A 12 -38.48 21.91 3.09
CA ILE A 12 -38.61 21.58 1.66
C ILE A 12 -39.72 22.42 1.00
N ARG A 13 -40.90 22.54 1.62
CA ARG A 13 -42.00 23.35 1.04
C ARG A 13 -41.60 24.82 0.92
N GLN A 14 -40.87 25.34 1.91
CA GLN A 14 -40.36 26.72 1.87
C GLN A 14 -39.31 26.89 0.76
N ALA A 15 -38.39 25.95 0.60
CA ALA A 15 -37.42 25.94 -0.49
C ALA A 15 -38.12 25.94 -1.86
N GLU A 16 -39.10 25.07 -2.06
CA GLU A 16 -39.88 24.98 -3.30
C GLU A 16 -40.68 26.26 -3.58
N LYS A 17 -41.20 26.92 -2.53
CA LYS A 17 -41.86 28.23 -2.65
C LYS A 17 -40.87 29.31 -3.08
N CYS A 18 -39.63 29.29 -2.57
CA CYS A 18 -38.56 30.21 -3.00
C CYS A 18 -38.18 30.00 -4.47
N LEU A 19 -38.29 28.78 -5.00
CA LEU A 19 -38.02 28.47 -6.40
C LEU A 19 -39.14 28.89 -7.36
N LYS A 20 -40.38 29.05 -6.88
CA LYS A 20 -41.49 29.49 -7.73
C LYS A 20 -41.32 30.95 -8.17
N THR A 21 -41.56 31.18 -9.45
CA THR A 21 -41.71 32.51 -10.03
C THR A 21 -43.17 32.96 -9.98
N SER A 22 -43.40 34.27 -9.97
CA SER A 22 -44.73 34.89 -9.95
C SER A 22 -44.70 36.17 -10.78
N LEU A 23 -45.85 36.79 -11.03
CA LEU A 23 -45.96 38.04 -11.79
C LEU A 23 -45.11 39.19 -11.20
N LEU A 24 -44.77 39.13 -9.91
CA LEU A 24 -43.83 40.07 -9.27
C LEU A 24 -42.39 39.53 -9.14
N LYS A 25 -42.16 38.23 -9.32
CA LYS A 25 -40.85 37.57 -9.12
C LYS A 25 -40.49 36.75 -10.36
N TRP A 26 -39.70 37.38 -11.23
CA TRP A 26 -39.31 36.82 -12.53
C TRP A 26 -38.12 35.86 -12.47
N ARG A 27 -37.42 35.78 -11.33
CA ARG A 27 -36.30 34.85 -11.12
C ARG A 27 -36.50 34.04 -9.83
N PRO A 28 -36.27 32.72 -9.85
CA PRO A 28 -36.22 31.91 -8.63
C PRO A 28 -35.22 32.48 -7.63
N ASP A 29 -35.54 32.37 -6.35
CA ASP A 29 -34.62 32.75 -5.27
C ASP A 29 -33.85 31.50 -4.84
N PHE A 30 -32.76 31.27 -5.55
CA PHE A 30 -31.91 30.10 -5.34
C PHE A 30 -31.12 30.17 -4.03
N ASP A 31 -30.88 31.37 -3.51
CA ASP A 31 -30.09 31.56 -2.29
C ASP A 31 -30.88 31.06 -1.08
N ASN A 32 -32.08 31.60 -0.88
CA ASN A 32 -32.97 31.16 0.20
C ASN A 32 -33.40 29.69 0.02
N ALA A 33 -33.63 29.23 -1.23
CA ALA A 33 -33.95 27.84 -1.47
C ALA A 33 -32.81 26.88 -1.05
N ALA A 34 -31.55 27.24 -1.30
CA ALA A 34 -30.41 26.43 -0.90
C ALA A 34 -30.28 26.34 0.63
N GLU A 35 -30.47 27.45 1.34
CA GLU A 35 -30.46 27.45 2.80
C GLU A 35 -31.56 26.58 3.39
N GLU A 36 -32.78 26.67 2.88
CA GLU A 36 -33.90 25.84 3.33
C GLU A 36 -33.65 24.35 3.04
N TYR A 37 -33.09 23.99 1.90
CA TYR A 37 -32.68 22.60 1.64
C TYR A 37 -31.56 22.13 2.59
N ASN A 38 -30.59 22.98 2.95
CA ASN A 38 -29.56 22.62 3.93
C ASN A 38 -30.14 22.42 5.35
N LYS A 39 -31.11 23.24 5.75
CA LYS A 39 -31.85 23.04 7.02
C LYS A 39 -32.63 21.72 6.99
N ALA A 40 -33.34 21.43 5.89
CA ALA A 40 -34.02 20.16 5.70
C ALA A 40 -33.06 18.96 5.78
N ALA A 41 -31.90 19.03 5.11
CA ALA A 41 -30.86 18.01 5.16
C ALA A 41 -30.38 17.74 6.60
N THR A 42 -30.19 18.79 7.39
CA THR A 42 -29.79 18.68 8.80
C THR A 42 -30.87 17.97 9.64
N CYS A 43 -32.14 18.32 9.44
CA CYS A 43 -33.27 17.66 10.10
C CYS A 43 -33.38 16.17 9.70
N PHE A 44 -33.23 15.84 8.42
CA PHE A 44 -33.22 14.44 7.97
C PHE A 44 -32.04 13.64 8.52
N ARG A 45 -30.85 14.25 8.60
CA ARG A 45 -29.68 13.62 9.23
C ARG A 45 -29.96 13.28 10.69
N ASN A 46 -30.53 14.22 11.45
CA ASN A 46 -30.90 14.01 12.85
C ASN A 46 -32.00 12.95 13.02
N ALA A 47 -32.88 12.81 12.03
CA ALA A 47 -33.90 11.77 11.98
C ALA A 47 -33.40 10.41 11.45
N LYS A 48 -32.11 10.29 11.10
CA LYS A 48 -31.49 9.11 10.46
C LYS A 48 -32.09 8.73 9.10
N SER A 49 -32.77 9.66 8.43
CA SER A 49 -33.27 9.48 7.07
C SER A 49 -32.20 9.92 6.07
N LEU A 50 -31.21 9.04 5.85
CA LEU A 50 -30.00 9.40 5.10
C LEU A 50 -30.25 9.61 3.60
N ASP A 51 -31.15 8.84 2.97
CA ASP A 51 -31.54 9.05 1.57
C ASP A 51 -32.09 10.46 1.35
N GLN A 52 -33.04 10.87 2.19
CA GLN A 52 -33.66 12.20 2.11
C GLN A 52 -32.67 13.32 2.45
N CYS A 53 -31.74 13.07 3.39
CA CYS A 53 -30.65 13.98 3.69
C CYS A 53 -29.77 14.22 2.45
N ARG A 54 -29.31 13.15 1.81
CA ARG A 54 -28.51 13.21 0.58
C ARG A 54 -29.25 13.97 -0.52
N ASP A 55 -30.51 13.65 -0.77
CA ASP A 55 -31.29 14.30 -1.83
C ASP A 55 -31.47 15.81 -1.57
N CYS A 56 -31.65 16.22 -0.31
CA CYS A 56 -31.69 17.63 0.06
C CYS A 56 -30.34 18.33 -0.15
N LEU A 57 -29.22 17.69 0.19
CA LEU A 57 -27.88 18.23 -0.08
C LEU A 57 -27.63 18.39 -1.58
N MET A 58 -28.08 17.44 -2.40
CA MET A 58 -27.97 17.54 -3.86
C MET A 58 -28.79 18.71 -4.41
N LYS A 59 -30.04 18.88 -3.96
CA LYS A 59 -30.88 20.02 -4.33
C LYS A 59 -30.28 21.35 -3.89
N SER A 60 -29.73 21.40 -2.68
CA SER A 60 -29.01 22.58 -2.16
C SER A 60 -27.80 22.92 -3.03
N ALA A 61 -26.98 21.92 -3.39
CA ALA A 61 -25.83 22.10 -4.26
C ALA A 61 -26.24 22.67 -5.64
N ASP A 62 -27.33 22.17 -6.21
CA ASP A 62 -27.85 22.65 -7.49
C ASP A 62 -28.40 24.08 -7.42
N CYS A 63 -29.02 24.47 -6.30
CA CYS A 63 -29.46 25.84 -6.06
C CYS A 63 -28.26 26.79 -5.92
N HIS A 64 -27.27 26.45 -5.09
CA HIS A 64 -26.03 27.23 -4.96
C HIS A 64 -25.31 27.39 -6.30
N ARG A 65 -25.25 26.33 -7.11
CA ARG A 65 -24.66 26.38 -8.46
C ARG A 65 -25.40 27.35 -9.38
N GLN A 66 -26.74 27.30 -9.39
CA GLN A 66 -27.56 28.23 -10.17
C GLN A 66 -27.40 29.68 -9.72
N ASN A 67 -27.16 29.90 -8.42
CA ASN A 67 -26.83 31.22 -7.86
C ASN A 67 -25.36 31.63 -8.04
N ARG A 68 -24.53 30.84 -8.75
CA ARG A 68 -23.07 31.03 -8.90
C ARG A 68 -22.28 31.00 -7.58
N ALA A 69 -22.85 30.50 -6.49
CA ALA A 69 -22.19 30.26 -5.21
C ALA A 69 -21.41 28.93 -5.23
N LEU A 70 -20.38 28.84 -6.07
CA LEU A 70 -19.67 27.59 -6.40
C LEU A 70 -19.05 26.89 -5.19
N PHE A 71 -18.46 27.64 -4.26
CA PHE A 71 -17.88 27.08 -3.05
C PHE A 71 -18.92 26.37 -2.17
N HIS A 72 -20.09 26.98 -1.99
CA HIS A 72 -21.18 26.41 -1.21
C HIS A 72 -21.77 25.18 -1.90
N ALA A 73 -21.88 25.21 -3.24
CA ALA A 73 -22.28 24.04 -4.01
C ALA A 73 -21.31 22.86 -3.81
N ALA A 74 -20.00 23.12 -3.86
CA ALA A 74 -18.98 22.11 -3.61
C ALA A 74 -19.03 21.56 -2.17
N LYS A 75 -19.25 22.43 -1.17
CA LYS A 75 -19.46 22.04 0.24
C LYS A 75 -20.66 21.10 0.42
N CYS A 76 -21.78 21.36 -0.26
CA CYS A 76 -22.96 20.49 -0.19
C CYS A 76 -22.68 19.10 -0.78
N LEU A 77 -21.96 19.03 -1.91
CA LEU A 77 -21.51 17.74 -2.47
C LEU A 77 -20.54 17.02 -1.53
N ASP A 78 -19.64 17.76 -0.89
CA ASP A 78 -18.68 17.22 0.07
C ASP A 78 -19.36 16.61 1.31
N GLN A 79 -20.47 17.20 1.75
CA GLN A 79 -21.34 16.63 2.78
C GLN A 79 -22.09 15.40 2.27
N ALA A 80 -22.60 15.43 1.03
CA ALA A 80 -23.30 14.30 0.42
C ALA A 80 -22.41 13.05 0.33
N ILE A 81 -21.11 13.20 0.05
CA ILE A 81 -20.12 12.10 0.08
C ILE A 81 -20.10 11.40 1.44
N LEU A 82 -20.14 12.16 2.54
CA LEU A 82 -20.16 11.59 3.89
C LEU A 82 -21.46 10.84 4.17
N ILE A 83 -22.60 11.35 3.69
CA ILE A 83 -23.88 10.66 3.81
C ILE A 83 -23.89 9.37 2.99
N CYS A 84 -23.34 9.38 1.77
CA CYS A 84 -23.16 8.18 0.94
C CYS A 84 -22.30 7.12 1.66
N LYS A 85 -21.23 7.52 2.34
CA LYS A 85 -20.44 6.63 3.19
C LYS A 85 -21.26 6.04 4.33
N GLU A 86 -22.02 6.85 5.07
CA GLU A 86 -22.88 6.40 6.18
C GLU A 86 -23.96 5.41 5.71
N MET A 87 -24.46 5.57 4.49
CA MET A 87 -25.42 4.67 3.84
C MET A 87 -24.79 3.41 3.26
N ASN A 88 -23.46 3.30 3.24
CA ASN A 88 -22.71 2.30 2.49
C ASN A 88 -23.04 2.28 0.98
N ASN A 89 -23.52 3.41 0.43
CA ASN A 89 -23.74 3.60 -1.00
C ASN A 89 -22.50 4.27 -1.61
N LEU A 90 -21.52 3.44 -1.97
CA LEU A 90 -20.20 3.94 -2.38
C LEU A 90 -20.11 4.27 -3.88
N GLY A 91 -21.04 3.77 -4.70
CA GLY A 91 -20.96 3.85 -6.17
C GLY A 91 -20.99 5.27 -6.75
N ASP A 92 -21.61 6.22 -6.03
CA ASP A 92 -21.69 7.62 -6.48
C ASP A 92 -20.58 8.52 -5.91
N ILE A 93 -19.79 8.04 -4.94
CA ILE A 93 -18.80 8.87 -4.21
C ILE A 93 -17.78 9.49 -5.16
N ARG A 94 -17.25 8.70 -6.10
CA ARG A 94 -16.28 9.20 -7.08
C ARG A 94 -16.83 10.37 -7.89
N LYS A 95 -18.01 10.20 -8.49
CA LYS A 95 -18.66 11.23 -9.32
C LYS A 95 -18.94 12.51 -8.51
N LEU A 96 -19.39 12.36 -7.26
CA LEU A 96 -19.63 13.49 -6.36
C LEU A 96 -18.33 14.22 -6.03
N ALA A 97 -17.24 13.50 -5.77
CA ALA A 97 -15.94 14.07 -5.46
C ALA A 97 -15.33 14.81 -6.67
N GLU A 98 -15.38 14.21 -7.86
CA GLU A 98 -14.93 14.83 -9.11
C GLU A 98 -15.69 16.14 -9.38
N ARG A 99 -17.03 16.13 -9.19
CA ARG A 99 -17.89 17.31 -9.36
C ARG A 99 -17.59 18.38 -8.30
N ALA A 100 -17.38 17.99 -7.04
CA ALA A 100 -17.01 18.93 -5.98
C ALA A 100 -15.64 19.57 -6.23
N CYS A 101 -14.65 18.77 -6.64
CA CYS A 101 -13.32 19.26 -6.99
C CYS A 101 -13.38 20.29 -8.13
N ASN A 102 -14.11 19.99 -9.20
CA ASN A 102 -14.26 20.91 -10.32
C ASN A 102 -14.91 22.24 -9.91
N LEU A 103 -15.92 22.21 -9.03
CA LEU A 103 -16.53 23.44 -8.49
C LEU A 103 -15.55 24.24 -7.62
N TYR A 104 -14.74 23.57 -6.79
CA TYR A 104 -13.69 24.24 -6.02
C TYR A 104 -12.62 24.87 -6.90
N GLN A 105 -12.20 24.20 -7.98
CA GLN A 105 -11.27 24.77 -8.96
C GLN A 105 -11.86 25.99 -9.67
N GLN A 106 -13.12 25.92 -10.13
CA GLN A 106 -13.81 27.07 -10.74
C GLN A 106 -13.99 28.25 -9.78
N HIS A 107 -14.12 27.99 -8.48
CA HIS A 107 -14.16 29.02 -7.46
C HIS A 107 -12.78 29.67 -7.20
N GLY A 108 -11.68 29.01 -7.57
CA GLY A 108 -10.32 29.43 -7.21
C GLY A 108 -9.83 28.86 -5.87
N SER A 109 -10.32 27.69 -5.47
CA SER A 109 -9.91 26.98 -4.24
C SER A 109 -9.45 25.53 -4.53
N PRO A 110 -8.44 25.32 -5.40
CA PRO A 110 -7.97 24.00 -5.83
C PRO A 110 -7.51 23.11 -4.67
N GLU A 111 -6.92 23.67 -3.60
CA GLU A 111 -6.55 22.91 -2.40
C GLU A 111 -7.75 22.22 -1.74
N SER A 112 -8.91 22.90 -1.67
CA SER A 112 -10.16 22.29 -1.21
C SER A 112 -10.63 21.19 -2.16
N GLY A 113 -10.37 21.36 -3.45
CA GLY A 113 -10.60 20.35 -4.49
C GLY A 113 -9.76 19.09 -4.30
N ALA A 114 -8.46 19.23 -4.05
CA ALA A 114 -7.58 18.09 -3.76
C ALA A 114 -8.01 17.38 -2.45
N THR A 115 -8.39 18.14 -1.43
CA THR A 115 -8.83 17.61 -0.13
C THR A 115 -10.11 16.77 -0.23
N VAL A 116 -11.08 17.18 -1.04
CA VAL A 116 -12.30 16.37 -1.25
C VAL A 116 -12.00 15.07 -2.00
N LEU A 117 -11.09 15.11 -2.99
CA LEU A 117 -10.64 13.91 -3.71
C LEU A 117 -9.92 12.94 -2.76
N ASP A 118 -9.01 13.43 -1.91
CA ASP A 118 -8.31 12.64 -0.89
C ASP A 118 -9.29 11.95 0.06
N LYS A 119 -10.25 12.71 0.58
CA LYS A 119 -11.27 12.19 1.50
C LYS A 119 -12.12 11.10 0.84
N ALA A 120 -12.55 11.31 -0.41
CA ALA A 120 -13.34 10.36 -1.15
C ALA A 120 -12.54 9.10 -1.50
N ALA A 121 -11.28 9.25 -1.91
CA ALA A 121 -10.38 8.15 -2.19
C ALA A 121 -10.19 7.26 -0.95
N LYS A 122 -9.90 7.85 0.22
CA LYS A 122 -9.80 7.14 1.52
C LYS A 122 -11.02 6.29 1.87
N ILE A 123 -12.22 6.74 1.50
CA ILE A 123 -13.46 5.98 1.72
C ILE A 123 -13.52 4.75 0.80
N LEU A 124 -12.99 4.86 -0.41
CA LEU A 124 -13.07 3.86 -1.46
C LEU A 124 -11.89 2.87 -1.45
N GLU A 125 -10.74 3.19 -0.83
CA GLU A 125 -9.51 2.36 -0.91
C GLU A 125 -9.71 0.88 -0.61
N GLN A 126 -10.61 0.53 0.32
CA GLN A 126 -10.82 -0.86 0.74
C GLN A 126 -11.80 -1.62 -0.15
N THR A 127 -12.79 -0.94 -0.73
CA THR A 127 -13.91 -1.59 -1.44
C THR A 127 -13.87 -1.35 -2.95
N HIS A 128 -13.39 -0.19 -3.38
CA HIS A 128 -13.28 0.24 -4.78
C HIS A 128 -11.90 0.88 -5.03
N PRO A 129 -10.80 0.11 -4.90
CA PRO A 129 -9.43 0.63 -5.02
C PRO A 129 -9.13 1.26 -6.39
N GLU A 130 -9.80 0.81 -7.45
CA GLU A 130 -9.68 1.38 -8.80
C GLU A 130 -10.21 2.81 -8.87
N ASP A 131 -11.34 3.09 -8.23
CA ASP A 131 -11.89 4.44 -8.14
C ASP A 131 -11.05 5.34 -7.23
N ALA A 132 -10.54 4.80 -6.11
CA ALA A 132 -9.61 5.51 -5.25
C ALA A 132 -8.33 5.92 -6.01
N LEU A 133 -7.80 5.05 -6.87
CA LEU A 133 -6.65 5.36 -7.72
C LEU A 133 -6.92 6.54 -8.65
N GLN A 134 -8.10 6.59 -9.28
CA GLN A 134 -8.46 7.69 -10.19
C GLN A 134 -8.58 9.02 -9.44
N LEU A 135 -9.20 9.01 -8.25
CA LEU A 135 -9.32 10.19 -7.41
C LEU A 135 -7.95 10.71 -6.93
N TYR A 136 -7.04 9.81 -6.52
CA TYR A 136 -5.69 10.21 -6.14
C TYR A 136 -4.87 10.75 -7.32
N LYS A 137 -4.97 10.14 -8.51
CA LYS A 137 -4.35 10.67 -9.72
C LYS A 137 -4.83 12.09 -10.03
N GLN A 138 -6.14 12.31 -9.97
CA GLN A 138 -6.70 13.64 -10.14
C GLN A 138 -6.22 14.61 -9.05
N ALA A 139 -6.06 14.17 -7.80
CA ALA A 139 -5.51 15.01 -6.74
C ALA A 139 -4.05 15.42 -7.03
N VAL A 140 -3.22 14.52 -7.56
CA VAL A 140 -1.85 14.84 -8.05
C VAL A 140 -1.90 15.90 -9.15
N ASP A 141 -2.79 15.76 -10.12
CA ASP A 141 -2.93 16.72 -11.23
C ASP A 141 -3.32 18.11 -10.70
N VAL A 142 -4.26 18.18 -9.76
CA VAL A 142 -4.70 19.43 -9.14
C VAL A 142 -3.54 20.14 -8.42
N VAL A 143 -2.76 19.43 -7.59
CA VAL A 143 -1.67 20.08 -6.83
C VAL A 143 -0.43 20.39 -7.66
N THR A 144 -0.23 19.66 -8.76
CA THR A 144 0.87 19.91 -9.69
C THR A 144 0.63 21.19 -10.49
N ILE A 145 -0.62 21.48 -10.86
CA ILE A 145 -0.99 22.76 -11.49
C ILE A 145 -0.72 23.94 -10.56
N GLU A 146 -0.88 23.75 -9.25
CA GLU A 146 -0.65 24.79 -8.22
C GLU A 146 0.81 24.88 -7.74
N ASP A 147 1.74 24.17 -8.40
CA ASP A 147 3.19 24.13 -8.09
C ASP A 147 3.51 23.74 -6.62
N SER A 148 2.66 22.89 -6.04
CA SER A 148 2.80 22.44 -4.65
C SER A 148 3.56 21.11 -4.58
N THR A 149 4.89 21.15 -4.66
CA THR A 149 5.76 19.95 -4.71
C THR A 149 5.52 19.01 -3.52
N ARG A 150 5.33 19.56 -2.31
CA ARG A 150 5.14 18.75 -1.09
C ARG A 150 3.82 17.99 -1.09
N GLN A 151 2.72 18.63 -1.47
CA GLN A 151 1.41 17.96 -1.57
C GLN A 151 1.40 16.96 -2.75
N GLY A 152 2.10 17.30 -3.84
CA GLY A 152 2.30 16.40 -4.97
C GLY A 152 2.98 15.09 -4.57
N ALA A 153 4.04 15.16 -3.75
CA ALA A 153 4.71 13.97 -3.22
C ALA A 153 3.76 13.10 -2.37
N GLU A 154 2.99 13.71 -1.45
CA GLU A 154 2.05 12.95 -0.59
C GLU A 154 0.99 12.19 -1.40
N TYR A 155 0.40 12.82 -2.42
CA TYR A 155 -0.57 12.14 -3.28
C TYR A 155 0.10 11.11 -4.20
N ALA A 156 1.32 11.36 -4.68
CA ALA A 156 2.11 10.38 -5.43
C ALA A 156 2.36 9.11 -4.59
N SER A 157 2.69 9.24 -3.30
CA SER A 157 2.83 8.10 -2.38
C SER A 157 1.56 7.26 -2.31
N LYS A 158 0.39 7.91 -2.21
CA LYS A 158 -0.91 7.22 -2.17
C LYS A 158 -1.22 6.51 -3.49
N VAL A 159 -0.90 7.13 -4.63
CA VAL A 159 -1.02 6.50 -5.96
C VAL A 159 -0.17 5.24 -6.04
N ALA A 160 1.11 5.30 -5.66
CA ALA A 160 2.02 4.17 -5.68
C ALA A 160 1.50 2.99 -4.82
N ARG A 161 1.07 3.28 -3.60
CA ARG A 161 0.52 2.27 -2.68
C ARG A 161 -0.74 1.59 -3.22
N ILE A 162 -1.67 2.35 -3.80
CA ILE A 162 -2.88 1.77 -4.40
C ILE A 162 -2.55 0.95 -5.65
N MET A 163 -1.57 1.35 -6.46
CA MET A 163 -1.11 0.54 -7.59
C MET A 163 -0.52 -0.80 -7.14
N VAL A 164 0.25 -0.82 -6.04
CA VAL A 164 0.74 -2.08 -5.44
C VAL A 164 -0.42 -2.94 -4.96
N LYS A 165 -1.41 -2.35 -4.27
CA LYS A 165 -2.62 -3.06 -3.83
C LYS A 165 -3.39 -3.71 -4.97
N LEU A 166 -3.41 -3.06 -6.14
CA LEU A 166 -4.08 -3.55 -7.35
C LEU A 166 -3.22 -4.54 -8.16
N GLY A 167 -1.98 -4.85 -7.73
CA GLY A 167 -1.05 -5.69 -8.47
C GLY A 167 -0.51 -5.05 -9.75
N MET A 168 -0.65 -3.73 -9.91
CA MET A 168 -0.22 -2.98 -11.09
C MET A 168 1.28 -2.62 -10.99
N TYR A 169 2.14 -3.64 -10.85
CA TYR A 169 3.53 -3.45 -10.43
C TYR A 169 4.39 -2.62 -11.40
N ASP A 170 4.15 -2.71 -12.71
CA ASP A 170 4.85 -1.85 -13.68
C ASP A 170 4.55 -0.37 -13.42
N GLN A 171 3.26 -0.02 -13.28
CA GLN A 171 2.85 1.36 -13.00
C GLN A 171 3.27 1.81 -11.60
N ALA A 172 3.25 0.90 -10.62
CA ALA A 172 3.72 1.18 -9.27
C ALA A 172 5.22 1.52 -9.25
N ALA A 173 6.05 0.77 -9.97
CA ALA A 173 7.48 1.06 -10.08
C ALA A 173 7.73 2.46 -10.68
N ASP A 174 7.00 2.82 -11.73
CA ASP A 174 7.12 4.15 -12.34
C ASP A 174 6.58 5.27 -11.45
N ALA A 175 5.54 5.01 -10.65
CA ALA A 175 5.06 5.95 -9.64
C ALA A 175 6.10 6.17 -8.53
N ILE A 176 6.68 5.10 -8.00
CA ILE A 176 7.72 5.17 -6.94
C ILE A 176 8.96 5.93 -7.44
N ARG A 177 9.43 5.66 -8.67
CA ARG A 177 10.58 6.40 -9.24
C ARG A 177 10.30 7.90 -9.36
N ARG A 178 9.09 8.29 -9.79
CA ARG A 178 8.69 9.70 -9.85
C ARG A 178 8.67 10.32 -8.45
N GLU A 179 8.14 9.60 -7.46
CA GLU A 179 8.11 10.04 -6.07
C GLU A 179 9.52 10.22 -5.49
N ILE A 180 10.45 9.30 -5.77
CA ILE A 180 11.86 9.44 -5.41
C ILE A 180 12.43 10.75 -6.01
N GLY A 181 12.15 11.03 -7.28
CA GLY A 181 12.56 12.28 -7.93
C GLY A 181 12.03 13.54 -7.23
N LEU A 182 10.80 13.51 -6.72
CA LEU A 182 10.23 14.61 -5.92
C LEU A 182 10.97 14.77 -4.58
N HIS A 183 11.27 13.67 -3.89
CA HIS A 183 12.00 13.72 -2.62
C HIS A 183 13.48 14.11 -2.79
N GLN A 184 14.09 13.82 -3.94
CA GLN A 184 15.43 14.30 -4.29
C GLN A 184 15.47 15.83 -4.40
N GLN A 185 14.45 16.45 -5.00
CA GLN A 185 14.36 17.93 -5.09
C GLN A 185 14.24 18.60 -3.72
N VAL A 186 13.58 17.93 -2.77
CA VAL A 186 13.38 18.43 -1.40
C VAL A 186 14.55 18.05 -0.48
N GLY A 187 15.46 17.17 -0.90
CA GLY A 187 16.60 16.71 -0.12
C GLY A 187 16.22 15.76 1.03
N SER A 188 15.19 14.94 0.86
CA SER A 188 14.69 14.04 1.90
C SER A 188 15.24 12.61 1.74
N GLU A 189 16.47 12.38 2.19
CA GLU A 189 17.16 11.09 2.04
C GLU A 189 16.41 9.93 2.72
N GLY A 190 15.92 10.11 3.94
CA GLY A 190 15.18 9.05 4.65
C GLY A 190 13.87 8.64 3.93
N ALA A 191 13.21 9.55 3.22
CA ALA A 191 12.05 9.21 2.40
C ALA A 191 12.48 8.42 1.15
N ILE A 192 13.58 8.83 0.51
CA ILE A 192 14.17 8.10 -0.63
C ILE A 192 14.56 6.68 -0.22
N GLY A 193 15.19 6.49 0.94
CA GLY A 193 15.56 5.16 1.43
C GLY A 193 14.36 4.22 1.59
N ARG A 194 13.26 4.71 2.18
CA ARG A 194 12.01 3.91 2.28
C ARG A 194 11.41 3.58 0.92
N LEU A 195 11.46 4.52 -0.02
CA LEU A 195 10.99 4.30 -1.39
C LEU A 195 11.90 3.36 -2.18
N ALA A 196 13.20 3.33 -1.89
CA ALA A 196 14.14 2.37 -2.46
C ALA A 196 13.77 0.95 -2.03
N VAL A 197 13.49 0.73 -0.74
CA VAL A 197 12.98 -0.56 -0.24
C VAL A 197 11.68 -0.95 -0.95
N ALA A 198 10.72 -0.01 -1.05
CA ALA A 198 9.45 -0.26 -1.73
C ALA A 198 9.65 -0.62 -3.21
N LEU A 199 10.56 0.07 -3.91
CA LEU A 199 10.87 -0.19 -5.30
C LEU A 199 11.49 -1.58 -5.46
N VAL A 200 12.46 -1.97 -4.63
CA VAL A 200 13.04 -3.32 -4.64
C VAL A 200 11.96 -4.38 -4.48
N LEU A 201 11.06 -4.25 -3.50
CA LEU A 201 9.95 -5.19 -3.30
C LEU A 201 9.04 -5.27 -4.53
N VAL A 202 8.69 -4.14 -5.14
CA VAL A 202 7.88 -4.11 -6.36
C VAL A 202 8.59 -4.76 -7.54
N GLN A 203 9.91 -4.56 -7.70
CA GLN A 203 10.70 -5.20 -8.77
C GLN A 203 10.78 -6.71 -8.58
N LEU A 204 11.01 -7.18 -7.35
CA LEU A 204 11.00 -8.61 -7.04
C LEU A 204 9.62 -9.23 -7.31
N ALA A 205 8.53 -8.53 -6.99
CA ALA A 205 7.17 -8.98 -7.32
C ALA A 205 6.88 -9.03 -8.84
N ARG A 206 7.55 -8.21 -9.65
CA ARG A 206 7.54 -8.31 -11.13
C ARG A 206 8.33 -9.50 -11.66
N GLY A 207 9.14 -10.15 -10.81
CA GLY A 207 10.13 -11.14 -11.24
C GLY A 207 11.34 -10.53 -11.96
N ASP A 208 11.55 -9.21 -11.81
CA ASP A 208 12.63 -8.46 -12.46
C ASP A 208 13.77 -8.19 -11.48
N TYR A 209 14.56 -9.24 -11.23
CA TYR A 209 15.67 -9.20 -10.27
C TYR A 209 16.74 -8.16 -10.64
N VAL A 210 17.04 -8.02 -11.93
CA VAL A 210 18.02 -7.05 -12.43
C VAL A 210 17.55 -5.63 -12.15
N ALA A 211 16.26 -5.32 -12.35
CA ALA A 211 15.71 -4.03 -11.99
C ALA A 211 15.70 -3.79 -10.48
N ALA A 212 15.50 -4.84 -9.67
CA ALA A 212 15.57 -4.76 -8.20
C ALA A 212 16.98 -4.38 -7.74
N GLU A 213 18.00 -5.08 -8.23
CA GLU A 213 19.40 -4.80 -7.91
C GLU A 213 19.81 -3.40 -8.39
N LYS A 214 19.36 -2.98 -9.57
CA LYS A 214 19.60 -1.63 -10.08
C LYS A 214 18.97 -0.57 -9.17
N ALA A 215 17.73 -0.75 -8.73
CA ALA A 215 17.07 0.18 -7.80
C ALA A 215 17.82 0.29 -6.48
N PHE A 216 18.31 -0.85 -5.95
CA PHE A 216 19.12 -0.88 -4.75
C PHE A 216 20.46 -0.17 -4.93
N LYS A 217 21.16 -0.36 -6.06
CA LYS A 217 22.42 0.35 -6.35
C LYS A 217 22.23 1.86 -6.49
N GLU A 218 21.11 2.30 -7.09
CA GLU A 218 20.84 3.73 -7.32
C GLU A 218 20.47 4.49 -6.05
N TRP A 219 19.67 3.90 -5.17
CA TRP A 219 19.09 4.61 -4.01
C TRP A 219 19.34 3.95 -2.65
N GLY A 220 19.98 2.78 -2.60
CA GLY A 220 20.26 2.05 -1.35
C GLY A 220 21.18 2.81 -0.39
N ASN A 221 22.02 3.72 -0.89
CA ASN A 221 22.84 4.60 -0.05
C ASN A 221 22.01 5.57 0.82
N CYS A 222 20.73 5.77 0.50
CA CYS A 222 19.80 6.57 1.31
C CYS A 222 19.14 5.76 2.45
N CYS A 223 19.38 4.45 2.51
CA CYS A 223 18.88 3.58 3.58
C CYS A 223 19.86 3.55 4.76
N ASP A 224 19.35 3.22 5.95
CA ASP A 224 20.21 2.99 7.11
C ASP A 224 21.04 1.71 6.92
N ALA A 225 22.23 1.63 7.54
CA ALA A 225 23.14 0.49 7.36
C ALA A 225 22.51 -0.89 7.64
N ALA A 226 21.59 -0.97 8.60
CA ALA A 226 20.87 -2.21 8.91
C ALA A 226 19.85 -2.60 7.82
N GLU A 227 19.22 -1.60 7.18
CA GLU A 227 18.30 -1.80 6.05
C GLU A 227 19.08 -2.24 4.81
N VAL A 228 20.21 -1.59 4.53
CA VAL A 228 21.16 -1.96 3.46
C VAL A 228 21.57 -3.42 3.57
N GLN A 229 22.07 -3.84 4.74
CA GLN A 229 22.48 -5.22 4.98
C GLN A 229 21.34 -6.22 4.74
N THR A 230 20.11 -5.84 5.09
CA THR A 230 18.95 -6.71 4.88
C THR A 230 18.56 -6.78 3.41
N LEU A 231 18.61 -5.66 2.67
CA LEU A 231 18.36 -5.64 1.23
C LEU A 231 19.43 -6.40 0.45
N GLU A 232 20.71 -6.29 0.82
CA GLU A 232 21.79 -7.11 0.26
C GLU A 232 21.53 -8.59 0.50
N SER A 233 21.20 -8.97 1.75
CA SER A 233 20.88 -10.36 2.08
C SER A 233 19.67 -10.87 1.31
N LEU A 234 18.66 -10.01 1.10
CA LEU A 234 17.48 -10.33 0.31
C LEU A 234 17.86 -10.57 -1.15
N LEU A 235 18.59 -9.66 -1.78
CA LEU A 235 19.00 -9.78 -3.18
C LEU A 235 19.89 -11.01 -3.38
N GLN A 236 20.88 -11.22 -2.50
CA GLN A 236 21.73 -12.41 -2.51
C GLN A 236 20.90 -13.70 -2.40
N ALA A 237 19.86 -13.73 -1.57
CA ALA A 237 18.97 -14.89 -1.47
C ALA A 237 18.22 -15.19 -2.78
N TYR A 238 17.86 -14.16 -3.57
CA TYR A 238 17.27 -14.35 -4.89
C TYR A 238 18.30 -14.83 -5.92
N ASP A 239 19.56 -14.38 -5.82
CA ASP A 239 20.67 -14.81 -6.69
C ASP A 239 21.08 -16.27 -6.43
N ASP A 240 21.21 -16.66 -5.15
CA ASP A 240 21.57 -18.01 -4.70
C ASP A 240 20.39 -19.00 -4.72
N GLU A 241 19.22 -18.54 -5.12
CA GLU A 241 17.95 -19.26 -5.05
C GLU A 241 17.62 -19.82 -3.65
N ASP A 242 17.95 -19.10 -2.57
CA ASP A 242 17.73 -19.50 -1.18
C ASP A 242 16.38 -18.98 -0.62
N PRO A 243 15.32 -19.83 -0.53
CA PRO A 243 14.02 -19.40 -0.03
C PRO A 243 14.02 -19.09 1.47
N GLU A 244 14.87 -19.72 2.27
CA GLU A 244 14.91 -19.51 3.73
C GLU A 244 15.52 -18.16 4.06
N LEU A 245 16.63 -17.81 3.39
CA LEU A 245 17.27 -16.51 3.54
C LEU A 245 16.35 -15.38 3.04
N ALA A 246 15.70 -15.56 1.90
CA ALA A 246 14.75 -14.59 1.35
C ALA A 246 13.59 -14.35 2.33
N GLN A 247 12.97 -15.42 2.84
CA GLN A 247 11.86 -15.33 3.79
C GLN A 247 12.28 -14.63 5.10
N ARG A 248 13.50 -14.91 5.59
CA ARG A 248 14.05 -14.25 6.79
C ARG A 248 14.24 -12.75 6.56
N ALA A 249 14.81 -12.36 5.43
CA ALA A 249 15.03 -10.95 5.10
C ALA A 249 13.71 -10.19 4.92
N LEU A 250 12.74 -10.75 4.18
CA LEU A 250 11.38 -10.19 4.02
C LEU A 250 10.62 -10.09 5.36
N SER A 251 10.98 -10.93 6.33
CA SER A 251 10.41 -10.95 7.68
C SER A 251 11.06 -9.96 8.65
N SER A 252 12.04 -9.16 8.20
CA SER A 252 12.72 -8.19 9.04
C SER A 252 11.75 -7.13 9.61
N PRO A 253 12.03 -6.59 10.80
CA PRO A 253 11.15 -5.61 11.43
C PRO A 253 10.87 -4.39 10.55
N PHE A 254 11.87 -3.80 9.88
CA PHE A 254 11.63 -2.58 9.11
C PHE A 254 10.73 -2.82 7.89
N ILE A 255 10.88 -3.94 7.18
CA ILE A 255 9.99 -4.32 6.06
C ILE A 255 8.55 -4.53 6.55
N ARG A 256 8.38 -5.17 7.71
CA ARG A 256 7.06 -5.40 8.32
C ARG A 256 6.37 -4.12 8.82
N HIS A 257 7.14 -3.09 9.17
CA HIS A 257 6.63 -1.79 9.62
C HIS A 257 6.52 -0.76 8.49
N MET A 258 6.76 -1.14 7.23
CA MET A 258 6.42 -0.30 6.08
C MET A 258 4.90 -0.09 5.98
N ASP A 259 4.49 0.80 5.06
CA ASP A 259 3.08 0.94 4.71
C ASP A 259 2.46 -0.43 4.40
N VAL A 260 1.21 -0.59 4.83
CA VAL A 260 0.49 -1.87 4.85
C VAL A 260 0.52 -2.57 3.49
N GLU A 261 0.45 -1.82 2.39
CA GLU A 261 0.50 -2.36 1.02
C GLU A 261 1.86 -2.99 0.71
N TYR A 262 2.98 -2.36 1.11
CA TYR A 262 4.32 -2.90 0.91
C TYR A 262 4.63 -4.05 1.87
N ALA A 263 4.19 -3.96 3.12
CA ALA A 263 4.35 -5.05 4.09
C ALA A 263 3.58 -6.31 3.66
N ARG A 264 2.37 -6.15 3.08
CA ARG A 264 1.63 -7.27 2.47
C ARG A 264 2.32 -7.80 1.22
N LEU A 265 2.82 -6.92 0.36
CA LEU A 265 3.59 -7.32 -0.82
C LEU A 265 4.79 -8.18 -0.44
N ALA A 266 5.57 -7.76 0.56
CA ALA A 266 6.73 -8.51 1.04
C ALA A 266 6.35 -9.88 1.62
N ARG A 267 5.21 -9.98 2.31
CA ARG A 267 4.70 -11.25 2.84
C ARG A 267 4.26 -12.21 1.72
N ASP A 268 3.63 -11.68 0.68
CA ASP A 268 3.02 -12.48 -0.40
C ASP A 268 3.99 -12.68 -1.58
N LEU A 269 5.24 -12.24 -1.45
CA LEU A 269 6.22 -12.23 -2.52
C LEU A 269 6.65 -13.67 -2.89
N PRO A 270 6.72 -14.03 -4.18
CA PRO A 270 7.20 -15.34 -4.59
C PRO A 270 8.65 -15.55 -4.15
N LEU A 271 8.89 -16.55 -3.29
CA LEU A 271 10.23 -16.94 -2.89
C LEU A 271 10.98 -17.60 -4.07
N PRO A 272 12.31 -17.46 -4.12
CA PRO A 272 13.11 -18.15 -5.13
C PRO A 272 12.95 -19.67 -5.02
N LYS A 273 13.12 -20.36 -6.15
CA LYS A 273 12.95 -21.81 -6.20
C LYS A 273 14.21 -22.46 -5.67
N GLY A 274 14.20 -22.88 -4.41
CA GLY A 274 15.30 -23.63 -3.82
C GLY A 274 15.76 -24.81 -4.68
N VAL A 275 17.08 -25.00 -4.76
CA VAL A 275 17.65 -26.27 -5.22
C VAL A 275 17.08 -27.34 -4.30
N SER A 276 16.30 -28.28 -4.84
CA SER A 276 15.75 -29.39 -4.05
C SER A 276 16.91 -30.28 -3.59
N ILE A 277 17.45 -30.00 -2.41
CA ILE A 277 18.37 -30.94 -1.76
C ILE A 277 17.49 -32.11 -1.34
N ALA A 278 17.56 -33.21 -2.09
CA ALA A 278 16.95 -34.47 -1.70
C ALA A 278 17.28 -34.73 -0.21
N PRO A 279 16.30 -35.11 0.63
CA PRO A 279 16.55 -35.25 2.05
C PRO A 279 17.77 -36.16 2.24
N LYS A 280 18.80 -35.63 2.93
CA LYS A 280 19.97 -36.42 3.30
C LYS A 280 19.44 -37.66 3.99
N ALA A 281 19.64 -38.82 3.37
CA ALA A 281 19.27 -40.10 3.93
C ALA A 281 19.81 -40.13 5.36
N ASN A 282 18.93 -40.34 6.34
CA ASN A 282 19.33 -40.54 7.72
C ASN A 282 20.36 -41.67 7.73
N VAL A 283 21.63 -41.33 7.98
CA VAL A 283 22.65 -42.32 8.27
C VAL A 283 22.23 -42.94 9.59
N ILE A 284 21.65 -44.14 9.54
CA ILE A 284 21.38 -44.95 10.72
C ILE A 284 22.75 -45.33 11.27
N GLU A 285 23.17 -44.64 12.33
CA GLU A 285 24.32 -45.05 13.13
C GLU A 285 24.00 -46.43 13.73
N ASN A 286 24.84 -47.42 13.40
CA ASN A 286 24.76 -48.84 13.82
C ASN A 286 23.92 -49.81 12.95
N ALA A 287 24.14 -49.83 11.63
CA ALA A 287 23.70 -50.93 10.76
C ALA A 287 24.82 -51.95 10.43
N ALA A 288 25.72 -52.25 11.38
CA ALA A 288 26.62 -53.39 11.27
C ALA A 288 26.04 -54.57 12.06
N ALA A 289 25.39 -55.51 11.37
CA ALA A 289 25.10 -56.81 11.94
C ALA A 289 26.43 -57.56 12.11
N SER A 290 26.77 -57.93 13.36
CA SER A 290 27.90 -58.81 13.67
C SER A 290 27.77 -60.12 12.90
N TYR A 291 28.55 -60.27 11.84
CA TYR A 291 28.66 -61.51 11.10
C TYR A 291 29.47 -62.51 11.94
N VAL A 292 28.80 -63.55 12.45
CA VAL A 292 29.44 -64.71 13.09
C VAL A 292 29.54 -65.82 12.03
N SER A 293 30.79 -66.17 11.66
CA SER A 293 31.08 -67.21 10.68
C SER A 293 30.88 -68.61 11.28
N PRO A 294 30.10 -69.52 10.66
CA PRO A 294 29.86 -70.85 11.19
C PRO A 294 30.88 -71.83 10.61
N ASN A 295 32.13 -71.78 11.05
CA ASN A 295 33.03 -72.93 10.92
C ASN A 295 34.22 -72.87 11.88
N SER A 296 33.96 -73.23 13.14
CA SER A 296 35.00 -73.59 14.09
C SER A 296 34.64 -74.94 14.71
N GLY A 297 35.10 -76.01 14.06
CA GLY A 297 34.92 -77.39 14.47
C GLY A 297 36.08 -78.28 14.01
N ALA A 298 37.10 -78.34 14.84
CA ALA A 298 38.05 -79.45 15.05
C ALA A 298 39.15 -79.78 14.02
N ALA A 299 40.32 -80.10 14.62
CA ALA A 299 41.54 -80.74 14.10
C ALA A 299 42.43 -79.87 13.20
N GLY A 300 43.74 -79.75 13.43
CA GLY A 300 44.65 -80.40 14.36
C GLY A 300 46.09 -80.03 13.94
N ASP A 301 46.93 -79.84 14.95
CA ASP A 301 48.39 -80.04 14.99
C ASP A 301 49.38 -79.38 14.00
N ALA A 302 50.51 -79.06 14.64
CA ALA A 302 51.88 -79.05 14.16
C ALA A 302 52.50 -77.77 13.53
N ALA A 303 53.47 -77.28 14.30
CA ALA A 303 54.86 -77.01 13.88
C ALA A 303 55.24 -75.61 13.34
N ALA A 304 55.85 -74.87 14.26
CA ALA A 304 57.27 -74.50 14.22
C ALA A 304 57.78 -73.44 13.21
N LYS A 305 58.18 -72.32 13.86
CA LYS A 305 59.46 -71.61 13.80
C LYS A 305 59.57 -70.29 13.00
N PRO A 306 60.45 -69.38 13.47
CA PRO A 306 60.37 -67.94 13.26
C PRO A 306 61.64 -67.35 12.60
N ALA A 307 61.61 -66.04 12.32
CA ALA A 307 62.74 -65.08 12.18
C ALA A 307 62.24 -63.92 11.30
N ALA A 308 62.63 -62.66 11.41
CA ALA A 308 63.50 -61.88 12.30
C ALA A 308 63.16 -60.40 11.99
N GLY A 309 63.47 -59.48 12.91
CA GLY A 309 63.49 -58.03 12.62
C GLY A 309 64.66 -57.64 11.72
N PRO A 310 65.18 -56.39 11.77
CA PRO A 310 64.82 -55.31 12.70
C PRO A 310 64.83 -53.87 12.11
N ALA A 311 64.37 -52.93 12.95
CA ALA A 311 64.97 -51.64 13.37
C ALA A 311 65.50 -50.58 12.39
N GLY A 312 65.27 -49.33 12.82
CA GLY A 312 66.00 -48.10 12.51
C GLY A 312 65.03 -46.96 12.20
N GLY A 313 65.03 -45.81 12.85
CA GLY A 313 65.90 -45.21 13.85
C GLY A 313 65.37 -43.80 14.15
N ASP A 314 65.92 -43.20 15.19
CA ASP A 314 65.52 -41.98 15.91
C ASP A 314 65.61 -40.66 15.11
N ASP A 315 64.92 -39.62 15.60
CA ASP A 315 65.48 -38.32 16.02
C ASP A 315 64.36 -37.25 16.07
N GLU A 316 63.99 -36.79 17.27
CA GLU A 316 64.34 -35.50 17.91
C GLU A 316 63.53 -34.31 17.35
N ASP A 317 62.53 -33.75 18.07
CA ASP A 317 62.53 -32.83 19.23
C ASP A 317 62.74 -31.33 18.88
N GLU A 318 62.16 -30.48 19.74
CA GLU A 318 62.11 -28.99 19.74
C GLU A 318 61.08 -28.30 18.80
N GLY A 319 60.27 -27.33 19.23
CA GLY A 319 60.23 -26.55 20.47
C GLY A 319 59.67 -25.13 20.20
N GLY A 320 58.87 -24.60 21.14
CA GLY A 320 58.56 -23.15 21.30
C GLY A 320 57.28 -22.64 20.62
N LEU A 321 56.17 -22.38 21.32
CA LEU A 321 55.87 -21.25 22.23
C LEU A 321 56.00 -19.86 21.57
N CYS A 322 54.88 -19.26 21.17
CA CYS A 322 54.10 -18.27 21.92
C CYS A 322 52.88 -17.82 21.10
#